data_AF-A0A2V6BJN8-F1
#
_entry.id   AF-A0A2V6BJN8-F1
#
_cell.length_a   1.000
_cell.length_b   1.000
_cell.length_c   1.000
_cell.angle_alpha   90.00
_cell.angle_beta   90.00
_cell.angle_gamma   90.00
#
_symmetry.space_group_name_H-M   'P 1'
#
loop_
_entity.id
_entity.type
_entity.pdbx_description
1 polymer ?
#
loop_
_entity_poly.entity_id
_entity_poly.type
_entity_poly.pdbx_seq_one_letter_code
_entity_poly.pdbx_strand_id
1 'polypeptide(L)'
;MKKKSASKSAFFKLRLLVGVLLCFAAITIVLFALGKASAQSRNSQSIIRAQFTKQNPYTEAWLAANHGKFDNIWTAEYETRLQQAAEPVLSELLNVLTPNYGPDVRMSNGILLGSNQNEFQIDANPTNRLNAIGTSNDGGVAGVGIFVSQNGGMTWTSADASTYGVPSACCDPGVAFGTDGSVYAIILDTSPEVTYIIKSTDGGGTWRAPTSVSTPDRPNVAVDPSNPNIVYITYTDFNQPAGRIAGYRSTDGGLTWGSEFLIGDPISAPGYQQSSQPRVASNGWIYVGYQEYNDQNIGCSAGVRNEVARSTDGGASWTITAELNIVQGGACSSAQAGRGIFCINGAGSSFRSRSHPIMGISPTDPSHVYMVYSGGDLESAYTCGSSTGFHGDTLFRRSTDGGATWTAPAKINTDPQGKDQYYPWMSVLPNGQIWVGWNDRRDDANNFLSKWYQAHSNDEGATWLDINNAPGNDVVADVQTQPSTFIGDYHGLGASGNGVGNVLGMWFDSR
;
A
#
# COMPACT_ATOMS: atom_id res chain seq x y z
N MET A 1 -4.94 -55.58 66.43
CA MET A 1 -6.10 -55.19 65.60
C MET A 1 -5.77 -53.90 64.87
N LYS A 2 -5.54 -53.94 63.55
CA LYS A 2 -5.15 -52.78 62.73
C LYS A 2 -6.41 -52.02 62.28
N LYS A 3 -6.56 -50.74 62.66
CA LYS A 3 -7.54 -49.81 62.06
C LYS A 3 -6.92 -49.15 60.82
N LYS A 4 -7.58 -49.26 59.66
CA LYS A 4 -7.26 -48.49 58.45
C LYS A 4 -7.91 -47.11 58.54
N SER A 5 -7.12 -46.06 58.30
CA SER A 5 -7.56 -44.67 58.15
C SER A 5 -7.94 -44.42 56.68
N ALA A 6 -9.11 -43.84 56.44
CA ALA A 6 -9.58 -43.46 55.09
C ALA A 6 -9.19 -42.01 54.78
N SER A 7 -8.64 -41.81 53.58
CA SER A 7 -8.04 -40.56 53.08
C SER A 7 -9.08 -39.48 52.73
N LYS A 8 -8.88 -38.26 53.24
CA LYS A 8 -9.68 -37.04 52.99
C LYS A 8 -9.60 -36.51 51.53
N SER A 9 -8.87 -37.16 50.63
CA SER A 9 -8.65 -36.71 49.24
C SER A 9 -9.87 -36.91 48.32
N ALA A 10 -10.69 -37.93 48.55
CA ALA A 10 -11.82 -38.25 47.67
C ALA A 10 -12.99 -37.26 47.76
N PHE A 11 -13.23 -36.68 48.95
CA PHE A 11 -14.34 -35.74 49.16
C PHE A 11 -14.07 -34.34 48.59
N PHE A 12 -12.80 -33.94 48.45
CA PHE A 12 -12.45 -32.62 47.88
C PHE A 12 -12.63 -32.59 46.36
N LYS A 13 -12.26 -33.68 45.67
CA LYS A 13 -12.41 -33.81 44.21
C LYS A 13 -13.87 -33.86 43.75
N LEU A 14 -14.77 -34.45 44.54
CA LEU A 14 -16.19 -34.52 44.21
C LEU A 14 -16.88 -33.14 44.30
N ARG A 15 -16.49 -32.30 45.27
CA ARG A 15 -17.05 -30.94 45.42
C ARG A 15 -16.60 -30.00 44.31
N LEU A 16 -15.35 -30.14 43.84
CA LEU A 16 -14.83 -29.35 42.71
C LEU A 16 -15.53 -29.75 41.39
N LEU A 17 -15.75 -31.05 41.16
CA LEU A 17 -16.43 -31.54 39.96
C LEU A 17 -17.91 -31.10 39.90
N VAL A 18 -18.61 -31.13 41.03
CA VAL A 18 -20.01 -30.65 41.14
C VAL A 18 -20.08 -29.13 40.97
N GLY A 19 -19.10 -28.38 41.48
CA GLY A 19 -19.02 -26.92 41.28
C GLY A 19 -18.86 -26.53 39.82
N VAL A 20 -17.96 -27.22 39.08
CA VAL A 20 -17.74 -26.96 37.65
C VAL A 20 -18.97 -27.32 36.81
N LEU A 21 -19.64 -28.44 37.10
CA LEU A 21 -20.87 -28.83 36.40
C LEU A 21 -22.04 -27.84 36.63
N LEU A 22 -22.16 -27.29 37.84
CA LEU A 22 -23.16 -26.26 38.15
C LEU A 22 -22.85 -24.92 37.43
N CYS A 23 -21.58 -24.55 37.28
CA CYS A 23 -21.18 -23.38 36.50
C CYS A 23 -21.52 -23.53 35.01
N PHE A 24 -21.26 -24.69 34.40
CA PHE A 24 -21.63 -24.93 33.00
C PHE A 24 -23.16 -24.95 32.81
N ALA A 25 -23.92 -25.53 33.73
CA ALA A 25 -25.38 -25.50 33.68
C ALA A 25 -25.94 -24.06 33.79
N ALA A 26 -25.37 -23.22 34.66
CA ALA A 26 -25.76 -21.81 34.80
C ALA A 26 -25.47 -20.97 33.54
N ILE A 27 -24.30 -21.18 32.90
CA ILE A 27 -23.95 -20.50 31.64
C ILE A 27 -24.90 -20.92 30.50
N THR A 28 -25.28 -22.19 30.45
CA THR A 28 -26.23 -22.70 29.44
C THR A 28 -27.63 -22.11 29.64
N ILE A 29 -28.08 -21.95 30.90
CA ILE A 29 -29.38 -21.32 31.21
C ILE A 29 -29.39 -19.82 30.87
N VAL A 30 -28.28 -19.11 31.09
CA VAL A 30 -28.15 -17.68 30.72
C VAL A 30 -28.16 -17.50 29.20
N LEU A 31 -27.52 -18.39 28.43
CA LEU A 31 -27.57 -18.38 26.96
C LEU A 31 -28.98 -18.66 26.41
N PHE A 32 -29.74 -19.55 27.03
CA PHE A 32 -31.15 -19.80 26.66
C PHE A 32 -32.11 -18.68 27.10
N ALA A 33 -31.80 -17.95 28.17
CA ALA A 33 -32.58 -16.80 28.62
C ALA A 33 -32.31 -15.54 27.76
N LEU A 34 -31.07 -15.32 27.34
CA LEU A 34 -30.69 -14.24 26.42
C LEU A 34 -31.24 -14.46 25.00
N GLY A 35 -31.35 -15.73 24.57
CA GLY A 35 -31.98 -16.08 23.29
C GLY A 35 -33.50 -15.88 23.22
N LYS A 36 -34.17 -15.60 24.35
CA LYS A 36 -35.63 -15.39 24.41
C LYS A 36 -36.06 -13.97 24.79
N ALA A 37 -35.12 -13.10 25.16
CA ALA A 37 -35.38 -11.72 25.56
C ALA A 37 -34.96 -10.71 24.48
N SER A 38 -35.46 -10.86 23.25
CA SER A 38 -35.46 -9.77 22.26
C SER A 38 -36.62 -9.82 21.25
N ALA A 39 -37.67 -10.60 21.54
CA ALA A 39 -38.90 -10.59 20.75
C ALA A 39 -39.96 -9.72 21.42
N GLN A 40 -39.75 -8.40 21.43
CA GLN A 40 -40.81 -7.43 21.73
C GLN A 40 -40.93 -6.48 20.54
N SER A 41 -42.06 -6.60 19.84
CA SER A 41 -42.35 -5.91 18.59
C SER A 41 -42.29 -4.39 18.77
N ARG A 42 -41.26 -3.77 18.20
CA ARG A 42 -41.38 -2.39 17.75
C ARG A 42 -42.06 -2.45 16.39
N ASN A 43 -43.18 -1.74 16.26
CA ASN A 43 -43.79 -1.41 14.96
C ASN A 43 -42.79 -0.56 14.16
N SER A 44 -41.82 -1.21 13.53
CA SER A 44 -41.12 -0.65 12.38
C SER A 44 -42.02 -0.88 11.19
N GLN A 45 -42.52 0.20 10.59
CA GLN A 45 -43.04 0.15 9.23
C GLN A 45 -42.03 -0.63 8.38
N SER A 46 -42.48 -1.76 7.82
CA SER A 46 -41.68 -2.52 6.87
C SER A 46 -41.43 -1.63 5.66
N ILE A 47 -40.27 -0.99 5.61
CA ILE A 47 -39.69 -0.63 4.31
C ILE A 47 -39.44 -1.98 3.65
N ILE A 48 -40.33 -2.37 2.74
CA ILE A 48 -40.09 -3.49 1.84
C ILE A 48 -38.87 -3.07 1.02
N ARG A 49 -37.66 -3.41 1.48
CA ARG A 49 -36.52 -3.53 0.58
C ARG A 49 -36.89 -4.69 -0.32
N ALA A 50 -37.24 -4.40 -1.57
CA ALA A 50 -37.33 -5.41 -2.60
C ALA A 50 -36.02 -6.21 -2.57
N GLN A 51 -36.07 -7.46 -2.12
CA GLN A 51 -35.00 -8.41 -2.37
C GLN A 51 -35.05 -8.70 -3.86
N PHE A 52 -34.35 -7.89 -4.65
CA PHE A 52 -33.94 -8.31 -5.97
C PHE A 52 -32.97 -9.47 -5.76
N THR A 53 -33.43 -10.70 -5.94
CA THR A 53 -32.54 -11.84 -6.17
C THR A 53 -31.79 -11.53 -7.45
N LYS A 54 -30.57 -11.04 -7.31
CA LYS A 54 -29.67 -10.81 -8.43
C LYS A 54 -29.48 -12.18 -9.10
N GLN A 55 -29.94 -12.34 -10.34
CA GLN A 55 -29.79 -13.61 -11.05
C GLN A 55 -28.42 -13.61 -11.74
N ASN A 56 -27.55 -14.54 -11.35
CA ASN A 56 -26.23 -14.70 -11.97
C ASN A 56 -26.41 -15.13 -13.45
N PRO A 57 -26.00 -14.31 -14.43
CA PRO A 57 -26.15 -14.65 -15.84
C PRO A 57 -25.08 -15.64 -16.32
N TYR A 58 -24.06 -15.93 -15.50
CA TYR A 58 -22.93 -16.78 -15.86
C TYR A 58 -23.04 -18.17 -15.22
N THR A 59 -22.62 -19.19 -15.97
CA THR A 59 -22.50 -20.55 -15.45
C THR A 59 -21.25 -20.68 -14.59
N GLU A 60 -21.20 -21.65 -13.68
CA GLU A 60 -19.98 -21.95 -12.91
C GLU A 60 -18.78 -22.26 -13.81
N ALA A 61 -19.00 -22.95 -14.94
CA ALA A 61 -17.94 -23.21 -15.91
C ALA A 61 -17.45 -21.92 -16.59
N TRP A 62 -18.34 -20.97 -16.86
CA TRP A 62 -17.96 -19.66 -17.39
C TRP A 62 -17.15 -18.88 -16.35
N LEU A 63 -17.60 -18.86 -15.08
CA LEU A 63 -16.90 -18.17 -14.00
C LEU A 63 -15.52 -18.79 -13.78
N ALA A 64 -15.41 -20.12 -13.69
CA ALA A 64 -14.13 -20.82 -13.59
C ALA A 64 -13.15 -20.50 -14.74
N ALA A 65 -13.66 -20.25 -15.95
CA ALA A 65 -12.82 -19.95 -17.12
C ALA A 65 -12.51 -18.45 -17.34
N ASN A 66 -13.24 -17.55 -16.66
CA ASN A 66 -13.23 -16.12 -16.97
C ASN A 66 -13.17 -15.20 -15.74
N HIS A 67 -13.21 -15.73 -14.51
CA HIS A 67 -13.10 -14.91 -13.31
C HIS A 67 -11.81 -14.08 -13.33
N GLY A 68 -10.73 -14.70 -13.79
CA GLY A 68 -9.45 -14.03 -13.94
C GLY A 68 -9.30 -13.15 -15.18
N LYS A 69 -10.39 -12.55 -15.72
CA LYS A 69 -10.35 -11.76 -16.96
C LYS A 69 -11.29 -10.55 -16.98
N PHE A 70 -12.27 -10.47 -16.07
CA PHE A 70 -13.35 -9.49 -16.16
C PHE A 70 -13.79 -9.01 -14.79
N ASP A 71 -13.67 -7.69 -14.54
CA ASP A 71 -14.07 -7.15 -13.26
C ASP A 71 -15.59 -6.97 -13.19
N ASN A 72 -16.28 -7.83 -12.45
CA ASN A 72 -17.71 -7.68 -12.20
C ASN A 72 -18.13 -8.43 -10.92
N ILE A 73 -19.38 -8.23 -10.51
CA ILE A 73 -19.88 -8.82 -9.26
C ILE A 73 -19.72 -10.34 -9.20
N TRP A 74 -19.89 -11.03 -10.33
CA TRP A 74 -20.05 -12.47 -10.35
C TRP A 74 -18.68 -13.14 -10.31
N THR A 75 -17.69 -12.54 -10.97
CA THR A 75 -16.29 -12.96 -10.91
C THR A 75 -15.71 -12.67 -9.53
N ALA A 76 -16.02 -11.51 -8.94
CA ALA A 76 -15.66 -11.18 -7.55
C ALA A 76 -16.29 -12.14 -6.53
N GLU A 77 -17.58 -12.44 -6.63
CA GLU A 77 -18.27 -13.42 -5.77
C GLU A 77 -17.70 -14.84 -5.98
N TYR A 78 -17.35 -15.21 -7.21
CA TYR A 78 -16.71 -16.50 -7.49
C TYR A 78 -15.33 -16.61 -6.85
N GLU A 79 -14.47 -15.61 -7.00
CA GLU A 79 -13.14 -15.58 -6.39
C GLU A 79 -13.21 -15.54 -4.86
N THR A 80 -14.14 -14.77 -4.30
CA THR A 80 -14.41 -14.78 -2.86
C THR A 80 -14.77 -16.19 -2.37
N ARG A 81 -15.59 -16.94 -3.12
CA ARG A 81 -15.92 -18.34 -2.78
C ARG A 81 -14.70 -19.25 -2.86
N LEU A 82 -13.85 -19.09 -3.87
CA LEU A 82 -12.60 -19.86 -3.98
C LEU A 82 -11.67 -19.59 -2.80
N GLN A 83 -11.50 -18.32 -2.43
CA GLN A 83 -10.69 -17.90 -1.29
C GLN A 83 -11.24 -18.44 0.03
N GLN A 84 -12.55 -18.35 0.25
CA GLN A 84 -13.20 -18.89 1.46
C GLN A 84 -13.14 -20.42 1.54
N ALA A 85 -13.15 -21.11 0.40
CA ALA A 85 -13.00 -22.56 0.35
C ALA A 85 -11.57 -23.03 0.68
N ALA A 86 -10.58 -22.13 0.71
CA ALA A 86 -9.18 -22.45 0.86
C ALA A 86 -8.66 -22.59 2.32
N GLU A 87 -9.44 -22.31 3.39
CA GLU A 87 -8.95 -22.29 4.80
C GLU A 87 -9.80 -23.13 5.80
N PRO A 88 -9.25 -23.73 6.90
CA PRO A 88 -7.87 -24.12 7.23
C PRO A 88 -7.74 -25.58 7.75
N VAL A 89 -6.79 -26.39 7.24
CA VAL A 89 -6.33 -27.60 7.99
C VAL A 89 -4.80 -27.72 8.06
N LEU A 90 -4.01 -26.97 7.29
CA LEU A 90 -2.54 -27.13 7.29
C LEU A 90 -1.71 -25.83 7.12
N SER A 91 -2.34 -24.67 6.92
CA SER A 91 -1.66 -23.43 6.51
C SER A 91 -0.85 -22.75 7.62
N GLU A 92 -1.31 -22.78 8.88
CA GLU A 92 -0.58 -22.11 9.98
C GLU A 92 0.80 -22.73 10.28
N LEU A 93 0.97 -24.05 10.09
CA LEU A 93 2.24 -24.75 10.33
C LEU A 93 3.18 -24.72 9.11
N LEU A 94 2.65 -24.66 7.88
CA LEU A 94 3.47 -24.48 6.67
C LEU A 94 3.93 -23.03 6.46
N ASN A 95 3.14 -22.05 6.89
CA ASN A 95 3.48 -20.61 6.82
C ASN A 95 4.77 -20.24 7.60
N VAL A 96 5.24 -21.10 8.50
CA VAL A 96 6.49 -20.90 9.26
C VAL A 96 7.72 -21.42 8.50
N LEU A 97 7.54 -22.32 7.53
CA LEU A 97 8.65 -23.06 6.90
C LEU A 97 8.82 -22.82 5.40
N THR A 98 7.80 -22.30 4.71
CA THR A 98 7.87 -21.96 3.28
C THR A 98 7.17 -20.61 3.04
N PRO A 99 7.81 -19.61 2.40
CA PRO A 99 7.12 -18.43 1.91
C PRO A 99 5.98 -18.88 1.00
N ASN A 100 4.75 -18.59 1.38
CA ASN A 100 3.59 -18.92 0.57
C ASN A 100 3.48 -17.87 -0.54
N TYR A 101 3.98 -18.19 -1.73
CA TYR A 101 3.46 -17.60 -2.96
C TYR A 101 2.05 -18.15 -3.17
N GLY A 102 1.07 -17.44 -2.63
CA GLY A 102 -0.35 -17.75 -2.83
C GLY A 102 -0.83 -17.29 -4.21
N PRO A 103 -1.96 -17.81 -4.69
CA PRO A 103 -2.66 -17.22 -5.84
C PRO A 103 -3.03 -15.76 -5.53
N ASP A 104 -3.25 -14.98 -6.57
CA ASP A 104 -3.64 -13.58 -6.41
C ASP A 104 -4.96 -13.47 -5.63
N VAL A 105 -5.02 -12.52 -4.68
CA VAL A 105 -6.18 -12.33 -3.82
C VAL A 105 -6.88 -11.03 -4.18
N ARG A 106 -8.07 -11.12 -4.80
CA ARG A 106 -8.93 -9.97 -5.03
C ARG A 106 -9.31 -9.31 -3.70
N MET A 107 -8.98 -8.03 -3.55
CA MET A 107 -9.29 -7.25 -2.35
C MET A 107 -10.69 -6.63 -2.40
N SER A 108 -11.26 -6.41 -3.59
CA SER A 108 -12.62 -5.92 -3.80
C SER A 108 -13.67 -7.03 -3.66
N ASN A 109 -14.78 -6.75 -2.94
CA ASN A 109 -15.77 -7.77 -2.57
C ASN A 109 -17.12 -7.68 -3.33
N GLY A 110 -17.16 -7.06 -4.51
CA GLY A 110 -18.38 -6.95 -5.32
C GLY A 110 -19.46 -5.99 -4.79
N ILE A 111 -19.25 -5.32 -3.65
CA ILE A 111 -20.09 -4.18 -3.19
C ILE A 111 -19.50 -2.85 -3.68
N LEU A 112 -18.17 -2.76 -3.77
CA LEU A 112 -17.41 -1.63 -4.35
C LEU A 112 -17.36 -1.70 -5.88
N LEU A 113 -18.45 -2.11 -6.53
CA LEU A 113 -18.48 -2.20 -7.98
C LEU A 113 -18.69 -0.85 -8.60
N GLY A 114 -17.61 -0.31 -9.16
CA GLY A 114 -17.73 0.31 -10.46
C GLY A 114 -17.04 1.64 -10.64
N SER A 115 -15.73 1.73 -10.41
CA SER A 115 -14.79 2.22 -11.43
C SER A 115 -13.46 2.66 -10.81
N ASN A 116 -12.42 2.67 -11.66
CA ASN A 116 -11.20 3.46 -11.46
C ASN A 116 -10.38 3.10 -10.21
N GLN A 117 -10.39 1.83 -9.79
CA GLN A 117 -9.43 1.35 -8.79
C GLN A 117 -8.02 1.48 -9.36
N ASN A 118 -7.27 2.38 -8.78
CA ASN A 118 -5.90 2.67 -9.09
C ASN A 118 -5.27 3.38 -7.89
N GLU A 119 -3.96 3.64 -7.95
CA GLU A 119 -3.26 4.35 -6.88
C GLU A 119 -3.35 3.60 -5.55
N PHE A 120 -2.51 2.57 -5.42
CA PHE A 120 -2.59 1.63 -4.30
C PHE A 120 -1.51 1.91 -3.28
N GLN A 121 -1.88 1.96 -2.00
CA GLN A 121 -0.92 1.83 -0.90
C GLN A 121 -1.33 0.68 0.01
N ILE A 122 -0.34 0.04 0.63
CA ILE A 122 -0.54 -1.01 1.61
C ILE A 122 0.55 -0.90 2.66
N ASP A 123 0.18 -1.15 3.91
CA ASP A 123 1.14 -1.29 4.99
C ASP A 123 0.74 -2.48 5.90
N ALA A 124 1.75 -3.09 6.52
CA ALA A 124 1.61 -4.29 7.31
C ALA A 124 1.84 -3.99 8.80
N ASN A 125 1.01 -4.54 9.67
CA ASN A 125 1.05 -4.22 11.09
C ASN A 125 2.34 -4.74 11.74
N PRO A 126 3.21 -3.86 12.29
CA PRO A 126 4.48 -4.27 12.86
C PRO A 126 4.33 -5.12 14.13
N THR A 127 3.16 -5.07 14.78
CA THR A 127 2.86 -5.83 16.01
C THR A 127 2.11 -7.13 15.75
N ASN A 128 1.53 -7.29 14.55
CA ASN A 128 0.75 -8.46 14.17
C ASN A 128 0.92 -8.74 12.66
N ARG A 129 1.80 -9.68 12.32
CA ARG A 129 2.07 -10.09 10.92
C ARG A 129 0.85 -10.57 10.12
N LEU A 130 -0.26 -10.89 10.79
CA LEU A 130 -1.50 -11.31 10.14
C LEU A 130 -2.39 -10.10 9.76
N ASN A 131 -2.12 -8.92 10.30
CA ASN A 131 -2.90 -7.73 10.02
C ASN A 131 -2.19 -6.83 9.01
N ALA A 132 -2.94 -6.36 8.02
CA ALA A 132 -2.48 -5.42 7.01
C ALA A 132 -3.66 -4.57 6.54
N ILE A 133 -3.35 -3.35 6.10
CA ILE A 133 -4.33 -2.39 5.60
C ILE A 133 -3.89 -1.92 4.22
N GLY A 134 -4.76 -2.08 3.24
CA GLY A 134 -4.61 -1.54 1.90
C GLY A 134 -5.58 -0.38 1.67
N THR A 135 -5.21 0.51 0.75
CA THR A 135 -6.05 1.61 0.28
C THR A 135 -5.92 1.77 -1.23
N SER A 136 -6.99 2.17 -1.90
CA SER A 136 -6.96 2.54 -3.32
C SER A 136 -8.01 3.58 -3.63
N ASN A 137 -7.85 4.30 -4.74
CA ASN A 137 -8.99 4.99 -5.34
C ASN A 137 -10.12 3.99 -5.58
N ASP A 138 -11.36 4.46 -5.50
CA ASP A 138 -12.56 3.65 -5.66
C ASP A 138 -13.71 4.48 -6.23
N GLY A 139 -14.75 3.81 -6.74
CA GLY A 139 -15.97 4.46 -7.26
C GLY A 139 -17.01 4.83 -6.19
N GLY A 140 -16.70 4.61 -4.90
CA GLY A 140 -17.58 4.88 -3.78
C GLY A 140 -17.80 6.38 -3.47
N VAL A 141 -18.50 6.66 -2.37
CA VAL A 141 -18.85 8.04 -1.99
C VAL A 141 -17.61 8.83 -1.60
N ALA A 142 -16.74 8.26 -0.77
CA ALA A 142 -15.49 8.90 -0.41
C ALA A 142 -14.42 8.78 -1.52
N GLY A 143 -14.67 7.98 -2.55
CA GLY A 143 -13.72 7.77 -3.64
C GLY A 143 -12.49 6.95 -3.26
N VAL A 144 -12.47 6.35 -2.07
CA VAL A 144 -11.34 5.55 -1.56
C VAL A 144 -11.84 4.31 -0.83
N GLY A 145 -11.35 3.15 -1.27
CA GLY A 145 -11.54 1.86 -0.61
C GLY A 145 -10.52 1.66 0.52
N ILE A 146 -10.99 1.17 1.66
CA ILE A 146 -10.18 0.67 2.77
C ILE A 146 -10.31 -0.85 2.82
N PHE A 147 -9.18 -1.53 2.78
CA PHE A 147 -9.09 -2.98 2.74
C PHE A 147 -8.36 -3.50 3.98
N VAL A 148 -8.94 -4.47 4.68
CA VAL A 148 -8.40 -5.00 5.94
C VAL A 148 -8.20 -6.50 5.83
N SER A 149 -7.00 -6.97 6.14
CA SER A 149 -6.71 -8.39 6.35
C SER A 149 -6.42 -8.66 7.82
N GLN A 150 -6.83 -9.84 8.30
CA GLN A 150 -6.58 -10.34 9.65
C GLN A 150 -5.90 -11.72 9.63
N ASN A 151 -5.54 -12.22 8.45
CA ASN A 151 -4.98 -13.55 8.23
C ASN A 151 -3.81 -13.53 7.24
N GLY A 152 -3.03 -12.46 7.25
CA GLY A 152 -1.78 -12.36 6.50
C GLY A 152 -1.97 -12.17 5.00
N GLY A 153 -3.05 -11.50 4.58
CA GLY A 153 -3.33 -11.21 3.17
C GLY A 153 -4.12 -12.31 2.44
N MET A 154 -4.46 -13.41 3.11
CA MET A 154 -5.21 -14.51 2.50
C MET A 154 -6.66 -14.15 2.16
N THR A 155 -7.29 -13.30 2.98
CA THR A 155 -8.61 -12.72 2.70
C THR A 155 -8.65 -11.25 3.12
N TRP A 156 -9.54 -10.50 2.49
CA TRP A 156 -9.72 -9.07 2.74
C TRP A 156 -11.20 -8.70 2.93
N THR A 157 -11.46 -7.83 3.89
CA THR A 157 -12.73 -7.09 3.96
C THR A 157 -12.53 -5.72 3.35
N SER A 158 -13.51 -5.24 2.58
CA SER A 158 -13.43 -3.93 1.92
C SER A 158 -14.62 -3.05 2.27
N ALA A 159 -14.36 -1.76 2.47
CA ALA A 159 -15.38 -0.73 2.68
C ALA A 159 -14.92 0.60 2.06
N ASP A 160 -15.85 1.38 1.50
CA ASP A 160 -15.56 2.77 1.13
C ASP A 160 -15.33 3.58 2.42
N ALA A 161 -14.40 4.54 2.38
CA ALA A 161 -14.02 5.33 3.54
C ALA A 161 -15.19 6.13 4.15
N SER A 162 -16.29 6.36 3.41
CA SER A 162 -17.51 6.95 3.97
C SER A 162 -18.19 6.11 5.05
N THR A 163 -17.95 4.79 5.06
CA THR A 163 -18.35 3.89 6.15
C THR A 163 -17.75 4.33 7.49
N TYR A 164 -16.61 5.02 7.45
CA TYR A 164 -15.86 5.51 8.61
C TYR A 164 -16.01 7.03 8.81
N GLY A 165 -17.01 7.63 8.16
CA GLY A 165 -17.38 9.04 8.34
C GLY A 165 -16.62 10.04 7.46
N VAL A 166 -15.77 9.57 6.54
CA VAL A 166 -15.19 10.44 5.50
C VAL A 166 -16.32 10.92 4.57
N PRO A 167 -16.45 12.23 4.31
CA PRO A 167 -17.48 12.71 3.39
C PRO A 167 -17.15 12.32 1.94
N SER A 168 -17.86 12.91 0.98
CA SER A 168 -17.44 12.80 -0.42
C SER A 168 -16.03 13.35 -0.56
N ALA A 169 -15.12 12.55 -1.09
CA ALA A 169 -13.74 12.94 -1.38
C ALA A 169 -13.39 12.40 -2.79
N CYS A 170 -12.12 12.27 -3.14
CA CYS A 170 -11.74 11.83 -4.49
C CYS A 170 -10.86 10.58 -4.49
N CYS A 171 -9.72 10.61 -3.79
CA CYS A 171 -8.55 9.93 -4.32
C CYS A 171 -7.28 10.03 -3.46
N ASP A 172 -6.14 9.64 -4.05
CA ASP A 172 -4.78 9.71 -3.55
C ASP A 172 -4.60 9.21 -2.11
N PRO A 173 -5.00 7.95 -1.84
CA PRO A 173 -4.94 7.47 -0.49
C PRO A 173 -3.52 7.09 -0.08
N GLY A 174 -3.29 7.16 1.23
CA GLY A 174 -2.08 6.65 1.85
C GLY A 174 -2.37 5.92 3.14
N VAL A 175 -1.46 5.05 3.55
CA VAL A 175 -1.59 4.27 4.79
C VAL A 175 -0.24 4.08 5.46
N ALA A 176 -0.21 4.21 6.78
CA ALA A 176 0.99 3.95 7.58
C ALA A 176 0.63 3.44 8.98
N PHE A 177 1.30 2.37 9.40
CA PHE A 177 1.28 1.86 10.76
C PHE A 177 2.31 2.58 11.64
N GLY A 178 1.90 2.80 12.90
CA GLY A 178 2.81 3.10 14.00
C GLY A 178 3.36 1.82 14.63
N THR A 179 4.47 1.95 15.35
CA THR A 179 5.14 0.84 16.05
C THR A 179 4.31 0.22 17.17
N ASP A 180 3.21 0.86 17.60
CA ASP A 180 2.23 0.36 18.57
C ASP A 180 1.07 -0.41 17.92
N GLY A 181 1.06 -0.54 16.58
CA GLY A 181 -0.03 -1.18 15.83
C GLY A 181 -1.21 -0.24 15.53
N SER A 182 -1.15 1.04 15.94
CA SER A 182 -2.06 2.07 15.42
C SER A 182 -1.85 2.22 13.92
N VAL A 183 -2.91 2.47 13.16
CA VAL A 183 -2.83 2.72 11.71
C VAL A 183 -3.55 3.99 11.33
N TYR A 184 -2.93 4.72 10.40
CA TYR A 184 -3.46 5.94 9.81
C TYR A 184 -3.77 5.66 8.35
N ALA A 185 -4.96 6.04 7.91
CA ALA A 185 -5.28 6.12 6.49
C ALA A 185 -5.65 7.57 6.14
N ILE A 186 -5.19 8.02 4.99
CA ILE A 186 -5.40 9.37 4.48
C ILE A 186 -6.14 9.34 3.15
N ILE A 187 -6.98 10.33 2.91
CA ILE A 187 -7.85 10.42 1.74
C ILE A 187 -7.88 11.88 1.27
N LEU A 188 -7.50 12.14 0.02
CA LEU A 188 -7.58 13.47 -0.59
C LEU A 188 -9.01 13.78 -1.04
N ASP A 189 -9.41 15.02 -0.79
CA ASP A 189 -10.49 15.70 -1.48
C ASP A 189 -9.90 16.95 -2.16
N THR A 190 -10.30 17.19 -3.40
CA THR A 190 -9.90 18.36 -4.18
C THR A 190 -10.95 19.48 -4.12
N SER A 191 -12.12 19.21 -3.53
CA SER A 191 -13.21 20.18 -3.41
C SER A 191 -14.08 19.90 -2.17
N PRO A 192 -13.65 20.37 -0.97
CA PRO A 192 -12.52 21.28 -0.73
C PRO A 192 -11.14 20.61 -0.81
N GLU A 193 -10.08 21.39 -1.06
CA GLU A 193 -8.68 20.95 -1.05
C GLU A 193 -8.20 20.58 0.37
N VAL A 194 -8.53 19.36 0.80
CA VAL A 194 -8.21 18.82 2.12
C VAL A 194 -7.81 17.35 2.06
N THR A 195 -6.97 16.93 2.99
CA THR A 195 -6.74 15.52 3.27
C THR A 195 -7.49 15.14 4.54
N TYR A 196 -8.37 14.17 4.45
CA TYR A 196 -8.99 13.52 5.60
C TYR A 196 -8.05 12.47 6.19
N ILE A 197 -8.01 12.36 7.51
CA ILE A 197 -7.20 11.39 8.25
C ILE A 197 -8.11 10.61 9.19
N ILE A 198 -8.12 9.29 9.02
CA ILE A 198 -8.76 8.35 9.94
C ILE A 198 -7.69 7.51 10.63
N LYS A 199 -7.95 7.11 11.87
CA LYS A 199 -7.04 6.29 12.69
C LYS A 199 -7.78 5.08 13.25
N SER A 200 -7.15 3.92 13.23
CA SER A 200 -7.57 2.73 13.95
C SER A 200 -6.50 2.31 14.96
N THR A 201 -6.92 1.71 16.07
CA THR A 201 -6.05 1.14 17.12
C THR A 201 -6.34 -0.34 17.36
N ASP A 202 -7.18 -0.96 16.52
CA ASP A 202 -7.61 -2.36 16.63
C ASP A 202 -7.39 -3.13 15.32
N GLY A 203 -6.39 -2.69 14.54
CA GLY A 203 -6.01 -3.34 13.28
C GLY A 203 -7.03 -3.14 12.16
N GLY A 204 -7.72 -2.00 12.12
CA GLY A 204 -8.70 -1.65 11.09
C GLY A 204 -10.13 -2.15 11.35
N GLY A 205 -10.40 -2.69 12.55
CA GLY A 205 -11.75 -3.13 12.92
C GLY A 205 -12.71 -1.95 13.13
N THR A 206 -12.25 -0.92 13.83
CA THR A 206 -12.95 0.34 14.00
C THR A 206 -12.02 1.52 13.71
N TRP A 207 -12.61 2.60 13.23
CA TRP A 207 -11.92 3.83 12.88
C TRP A 207 -12.54 4.99 13.64
N ARG A 208 -11.71 5.90 14.16
CA ARG A 208 -12.19 7.14 14.75
C ARG A 208 -12.79 8.05 13.68
N ALA A 209 -13.58 9.04 14.11
CA ALA A 209 -14.08 10.10 13.23
C ALA A 209 -12.92 10.84 12.52
N PRO A 210 -13.09 11.25 11.25
CA PRO A 210 -12.03 11.90 10.51
C PRO A 210 -11.65 13.28 11.08
N THR A 211 -10.36 13.58 11.00
CA THR A 211 -9.81 14.94 11.07
C THR A 211 -9.36 15.38 9.68
N SER A 212 -9.02 16.65 9.46
CA SER A 212 -8.45 17.08 8.18
C SER A 212 -7.41 18.19 8.29
N VAL A 213 -6.59 18.30 7.24
CA VAL A 213 -5.68 19.43 6.97
C VAL A 213 -5.88 19.89 5.53
N SER A 214 -5.56 21.15 5.22
CA SER A 214 -5.68 21.67 3.85
C SER A 214 -4.48 21.24 3.01
N THR A 215 -4.75 20.58 1.89
CA THR A 215 -3.74 20.01 0.99
C THR A 215 -4.27 20.03 -0.44
N PRO A 216 -3.56 20.64 -1.41
CA PRO A 216 -4.00 20.66 -2.80
C PRO A 216 -3.97 19.31 -3.51
N ASP A 217 -2.84 18.59 -3.45
CA ASP A 217 -2.69 17.31 -4.17
C ASP A 217 -1.59 16.41 -3.60
N ARG A 218 -1.64 15.11 -3.94
CA ARG A 218 -0.62 14.09 -3.61
C ARG A 218 -0.18 14.04 -2.14
N PRO A 219 -1.11 13.93 -1.18
CA PRO A 219 -0.74 13.76 0.21
C PRO A 219 -0.10 12.37 0.43
N ASN A 220 0.79 12.30 1.41
CA ASN A 220 1.41 11.06 1.87
C ASN A 220 1.63 11.13 3.38
N VAL A 221 1.74 9.99 4.05
CA VAL A 221 1.76 9.89 5.51
C VAL A 221 2.99 9.13 6.00
N ALA A 222 3.57 9.61 7.10
CA ALA A 222 4.58 8.87 7.86
C ALA A 222 4.31 8.99 9.36
N VAL A 223 4.60 7.93 10.09
CA VAL A 223 4.46 7.85 11.55
C VAL A 223 5.85 7.75 12.17
N ASP A 224 6.11 8.51 13.23
CA ASP A 224 7.38 8.46 13.93
C ASP A 224 7.52 7.12 14.70
N PRO A 225 8.58 6.33 14.43
CA PRO A 225 8.74 5.03 15.07
C PRO A 225 9.00 5.12 16.59
N SER A 226 9.50 6.26 17.08
CA SER A 226 9.76 6.49 18.51
C SER A 226 8.50 6.87 19.29
N ASN A 227 7.49 7.43 18.60
CA ASN A 227 6.22 7.81 19.19
C ASN A 227 5.11 7.82 18.11
N PRO A 228 4.26 6.77 18.06
CA PRO A 228 3.15 6.67 17.11
C PRO A 228 2.09 7.78 17.14
N ASN A 229 2.14 8.70 18.11
CA ASN A 229 1.30 9.90 18.11
C ASN A 229 1.93 11.07 17.33
N ILE A 230 3.19 10.97 16.92
CA ILE A 230 3.82 11.94 16.03
C ILE A 230 3.60 11.44 14.59
N VAL A 231 2.88 12.24 13.81
CA VAL A 231 2.47 11.91 12.44
C VAL A 231 2.78 13.08 11.53
N TYR A 232 3.27 12.77 10.33
CA TYR A 232 3.58 13.74 9.29
C TYR A 232 2.69 13.50 8.08
N ILE A 233 2.15 14.59 7.54
CA ILE A 233 1.54 14.61 6.21
C ILE A 233 2.41 15.49 5.33
N THR A 234 2.82 14.98 4.17
CA THR A 234 3.50 15.78 3.14
C THR A 234 2.67 15.76 1.88
N TYR A 235 2.71 16.82 1.09
CA TYR A 235 1.88 16.96 -0.11
C TYR A 235 2.53 17.87 -1.14
N THR A 236 1.93 17.93 -2.32
CA THR A 236 2.31 18.84 -3.39
C THR A 236 1.44 20.09 -3.35
N ASP A 237 2.06 21.24 -3.21
CA ASP A 237 1.43 22.54 -3.42
C ASP A 237 1.71 23.01 -4.86
N PHE A 238 0.66 23.17 -5.67
CA PHE A 238 0.76 23.62 -7.07
C PHE A 238 0.63 25.12 -7.27
N ASN A 239 0.50 25.91 -6.20
CA ASN A 239 0.37 27.35 -6.33
C ASN A 239 1.61 27.94 -7.04
N GLN A 240 1.41 28.34 -8.29
CA GLN A 240 2.43 28.97 -9.13
C GLN A 240 2.74 30.37 -8.60
N PRO A 241 4.01 30.83 -8.61
CA PRO A 241 5.14 30.29 -9.39
C PRO A 241 6.13 29.40 -8.62
N ALA A 242 5.72 28.61 -7.62
CA ALA A 242 6.66 27.77 -6.89
C ALA A 242 6.08 26.41 -6.50
N GLY A 243 5.61 25.62 -7.47
CA GLY A 243 5.13 24.26 -7.19
C GLY A 243 6.13 23.50 -6.32
N ARG A 244 5.78 23.20 -5.06
CA ARG A 244 6.72 22.80 -4.00
C ARG A 244 6.11 21.72 -3.11
N ILE A 245 6.96 21.02 -2.40
CA ILE A 245 6.53 20.12 -1.32
C ILE A 245 6.32 20.90 -0.02
N ALA A 246 5.20 20.62 0.65
CA ALA A 246 4.85 21.16 1.96
C ALA A 246 4.36 20.03 2.88
N GLY A 247 4.14 20.34 4.16
CA GLY A 247 3.64 19.35 5.10
C GLY A 247 3.13 19.91 6.42
N TYR A 248 2.53 19.00 7.19
CA TYR A 248 2.02 19.23 8.53
C TYR A 248 2.56 18.18 9.48
N ARG A 249 2.64 18.55 10.77
CA ARG A 249 3.02 17.65 11.86
C ARG A 249 1.94 17.63 12.93
N SER A 250 1.61 16.43 13.39
CA SER A 250 0.81 16.20 14.59
C SER A 250 1.65 15.60 15.71
N THR A 251 1.24 15.79 16.96
CA THR A 251 1.87 15.18 18.16
C THR A 251 0.88 14.45 19.07
N ASP A 252 -0.40 14.46 18.71
CA ASP A 252 -1.51 13.86 19.47
C ASP A 252 -2.23 12.78 18.63
N GLY A 253 -1.47 12.17 17.73
CA GLY A 253 -1.94 11.12 16.86
C GLY A 253 -2.92 11.62 15.81
N GLY A 254 -2.68 12.80 15.23
CA GLY A 254 -3.49 13.38 14.16
C GLY A 254 -4.80 13.98 14.64
N LEU A 255 -4.98 14.30 15.93
CA LEU A 255 -6.18 15.00 16.41
C LEU A 255 -6.08 16.49 16.10
N THR A 256 -4.90 17.07 16.29
CA THR A 256 -4.55 18.44 15.91
C THR A 256 -3.26 18.47 15.11
N TRP A 257 -3.10 19.53 14.31
CA TRP A 257 -1.97 19.72 13.42
C TRP A 257 -1.33 21.09 13.68
N GLY A 258 0.00 21.13 13.63
CA GLY A 258 0.76 22.39 13.70
C GLY A 258 0.58 23.24 12.44
N SER A 259 1.32 24.34 12.37
CA SER A 259 1.39 25.14 11.14
C SER A 259 1.99 24.34 9.99
N GLU A 260 1.57 24.66 8.77
CA GLU A 260 2.22 24.21 7.55
C GLU A 260 3.72 24.56 7.58
N PHE A 261 4.55 23.65 7.10
CA PHE A 261 5.97 23.90 6.83
C PHE A 261 6.30 23.54 5.38
N LEU A 262 7.30 24.23 4.82
CA LEU A 262 7.78 23.99 3.46
C LEU A 262 9.00 23.06 3.49
N ILE A 263 9.10 22.18 2.50
CA ILE A 263 10.14 21.16 2.38
C ILE A 263 11.02 21.49 1.17
N GLY A 264 12.33 21.20 1.27
CA GLY A 264 13.29 21.48 0.20
C GLY A 264 13.53 22.97 -0.02
N ASP A 265 13.93 23.37 -1.22
CA ASP A 265 14.04 24.76 -1.68
C ASP A 265 13.02 25.03 -2.79
N PRO A 266 12.57 26.28 -3.00
CA PRO A 266 11.69 26.60 -4.11
C PRO A 266 12.41 26.46 -5.45
N ILE A 267 11.69 25.95 -6.46
CA ILE A 267 12.13 25.97 -7.85
C ILE A 267 11.59 27.20 -8.58
N SER A 268 12.37 27.73 -9.53
CA SER A 268 11.92 28.83 -10.40
C SER A 268 10.95 28.33 -11.46
N ALA A 269 9.86 29.07 -11.67
CA ALA A 269 8.97 28.84 -12.82
C ALA A 269 9.76 28.89 -14.15
N PRO A 270 9.45 28.02 -15.13
CA PRO A 270 8.28 27.12 -15.20
C PRO A 270 8.47 25.73 -14.54
N GLY A 271 9.48 25.54 -13.68
CA GLY A 271 9.69 24.28 -12.96
C GLY A 271 8.72 24.06 -11.79
N TYR A 272 8.61 22.81 -11.34
CA TYR A 272 7.74 22.41 -10.22
C TYR A 272 8.21 21.09 -9.56
N GLN A 273 7.79 20.89 -8.31
CA GLN A 273 8.01 19.67 -7.53
C GLN A 273 6.70 18.92 -7.28
N GLN A 274 6.74 17.59 -7.17
CA GLN A 274 5.56 16.76 -6.85
C GLN A 274 5.95 15.39 -6.26
N SER A 275 4.96 14.68 -5.69
CA SER A 275 5.03 13.26 -5.32
C SER A 275 5.99 12.99 -4.16
N SER A 276 5.75 13.67 -3.04
CA SER A 276 6.52 13.48 -1.80
C SER A 276 6.34 12.08 -1.19
N GLN A 277 7.44 11.53 -0.69
CA GLN A 277 7.52 10.23 -0.02
C GLN A 277 8.27 10.39 1.32
N PRO A 278 7.55 10.64 2.43
CA PRO A 278 8.15 10.86 3.74
C PRO A 278 8.52 9.54 4.43
N ARG A 279 9.65 9.53 5.14
CA ARG A 279 10.07 8.47 6.06
C ARG A 279 10.71 9.08 7.31
N VAL A 280 10.42 8.50 8.47
CA VAL A 280 10.99 8.93 9.76
C VAL A 280 11.96 7.86 10.26
N ALA A 281 13.19 8.24 10.53
CA ALA A 281 14.23 7.38 11.05
C ALA A 281 14.05 7.13 12.56
N SER A 282 14.72 6.11 13.10
CA SER A 282 14.63 5.73 14.52
C SER A 282 15.10 6.80 15.50
N ASN A 283 15.89 7.78 15.06
CA ASN A 283 16.34 8.93 15.84
C ASN A 283 15.47 10.19 15.65
N GLY A 284 14.35 10.09 14.94
CA GLY A 284 13.44 11.21 14.65
C GLY A 284 13.87 12.11 13.48
N TRP A 285 14.94 11.78 12.75
CA TRP A 285 15.24 12.45 11.49
C TRP A 285 14.16 12.12 10.45
N ILE A 286 13.80 13.09 9.64
CA ILE A 286 12.79 12.94 8.60
C ILE A 286 13.49 13.09 7.25
N TYR A 287 13.25 12.15 6.35
CA TYR A 287 13.67 12.24 4.95
C TYR A 287 12.43 12.28 4.08
N VAL A 288 12.42 13.20 3.11
CA VAL A 288 11.35 13.33 2.12
C VAL A 288 11.98 13.30 0.75
N GLY A 289 11.72 12.21 0.04
CA GLY A 289 12.03 12.12 -1.39
C GLY A 289 10.91 12.75 -2.20
N TYR A 290 11.23 13.47 -3.27
CA TYR A 290 10.23 14.01 -4.19
C TYR A 290 10.83 14.18 -5.59
N GLN A 291 9.97 14.36 -6.58
CA GLN A 291 10.38 14.55 -7.96
C GLN A 291 10.31 16.02 -8.33
N GLU A 292 11.32 16.49 -9.06
CA GLU A 292 11.37 17.85 -9.59
C GLU A 292 11.51 17.84 -11.11
N TYR A 293 10.73 18.71 -11.76
CA TYR A 293 10.72 18.93 -13.20
C TYR A 293 11.18 20.34 -13.51
N ASN A 294 12.13 20.46 -14.43
CA ASN A 294 12.73 21.75 -14.77
C ASN A 294 11.78 22.68 -15.55
N ASP A 295 10.84 22.13 -16.31
CA ASP A 295 9.88 22.92 -17.10
C ASP A 295 8.58 22.15 -17.36
N GLN A 296 7.46 22.65 -16.83
CA GLN A 296 6.14 22.05 -17.01
C GLN A 296 5.65 22.00 -18.46
N ASN A 297 6.13 22.88 -19.34
CA ASN A 297 5.62 23.01 -20.72
C ASN A 297 6.18 21.94 -21.66
N ILE A 298 7.34 21.37 -21.32
CA ILE A 298 8.02 20.34 -22.13
C ILE A 298 8.26 19.04 -21.33
N GLY A 299 7.76 18.99 -20.09
CA GLY A 299 7.69 17.78 -19.27
C GLY A 299 9.06 17.17 -18.99
N CYS A 300 9.14 15.83 -19.01
CA CYS A 300 10.40 15.13 -18.70
C CYS A 300 11.54 15.41 -19.70
N SER A 301 11.25 15.97 -20.88
CA SER A 301 12.29 16.41 -21.83
C SER A 301 13.11 17.60 -21.31
N ALA A 302 12.61 18.35 -20.31
CA ALA A 302 13.35 19.44 -19.66
C ALA A 302 14.48 18.94 -18.75
N GLY A 303 14.52 17.63 -18.47
CA GLY A 303 15.28 17.06 -17.37
C GLY A 303 14.41 16.91 -16.11
N VAL A 304 14.73 15.87 -15.36
CA VAL A 304 14.01 15.43 -14.18
C VAL A 304 15.01 15.12 -13.08
N ARG A 305 14.69 15.51 -11.85
CA ARG A 305 15.49 15.19 -10.67
C ARG A 305 14.66 14.42 -9.64
N ASN A 306 15.31 13.47 -8.97
CA ASN A 306 14.83 12.95 -7.71
C ASN A 306 15.60 13.64 -6.58
N GLU A 307 14.87 14.41 -5.79
CA GLU A 307 15.36 15.25 -4.72
C GLU A 307 15.15 14.56 -3.37
N VAL A 308 16.05 14.81 -2.41
CA VAL A 308 15.89 14.34 -1.02
C VAL A 308 16.15 15.48 -0.04
N ALA A 309 15.11 15.88 0.69
CA ALA A 309 15.24 16.81 1.81
C ALA A 309 15.27 16.08 3.15
N ARG A 310 16.08 16.56 4.09
CA ARG A 310 16.19 16.02 5.45
C ARG A 310 15.90 17.09 6.49
N SER A 311 15.17 16.71 7.55
CA SER A 311 15.02 17.48 8.78
C SER A 311 15.54 16.68 9.97
N THR A 312 16.23 17.36 10.89
CA THR A 312 16.76 16.77 12.13
C THR A 312 16.13 17.36 13.39
N ASP A 313 15.12 18.23 13.23
CA ASP A 313 14.48 19.02 14.29
C ASP A 313 12.94 18.88 14.26
N GLY A 314 12.45 17.74 13.75
CA GLY A 314 11.03 17.43 13.71
C GLY A 314 10.24 18.20 12.64
N GLY A 315 10.91 18.69 11.59
CA GLY A 315 10.30 19.38 10.45
C GLY A 315 10.34 20.90 10.54
N ALA A 316 11.03 21.47 11.55
CA ALA A 316 11.14 22.92 11.73
C ALA A 316 12.11 23.55 10.71
N SER A 317 13.16 22.84 10.31
CA SER A 317 14.06 23.21 9.23
C SER A 317 14.44 22.02 8.35
N TRP A 318 14.82 22.32 7.10
CA TRP A 318 15.11 21.34 6.07
C TRP A 318 16.43 21.65 5.37
N THR A 319 17.13 20.60 4.94
CA THR A 319 18.32 20.66 4.10
C THR A 319 18.11 19.77 2.89
N ILE A 320 18.32 20.28 1.68
CA ILE A 320 18.44 19.40 0.49
C ILE A 320 19.74 18.61 0.62
N THR A 321 19.60 17.30 0.71
CA THR A 321 20.73 16.38 0.84
C THR A 321 21.14 15.78 -0.51
N ALA A 322 20.23 15.73 -1.48
CA ALA A 322 20.53 15.18 -2.80
C ALA A 322 19.69 15.82 -3.90
N GLU A 323 20.35 16.19 -5.01
CA GLU A 323 19.76 16.65 -6.26
C GLU A 323 20.15 15.67 -7.39
N LEU A 324 19.44 14.54 -7.50
CA LEU A 324 19.86 13.44 -8.38
C LEU A 324 19.19 13.58 -9.74
N ASN A 325 19.96 13.96 -10.76
CA ASN A 325 19.51 13.86 -12.15
C ASN A 325 19.20 12.40 -12.49
N ILE A 326 18.03 12.18 -13.10
CA ILE A 326 17.58 10.88 -13.59
C ILE A 326 17.14 10.99 -15.05
N VAL A 327 17.04 9.85 -15.71
CA VAL A 327 16.31 9.74 -16.98
C VAL A 327 14.94 9.17 -16.65
N GLN A 328 13.87 9.90 -16.97
CA GLN A 328 12.52 9.36 -16.79
C GLN A 328 12.31 8.17 -17.75
N GLY A 329 11.77 7.07 -17.24
CA GLY A 329 11.31 5.96 -18.08
C GLY A 329 10.07 6.36 -18.88
N GLY A 330 9.98 5.87 -20.11
CA GLY A 330 8.94 6.18 -21.09
C GLY A 330 9.33 7.31 -22.05
N ALA A 331 8.49 7.53 -23.06
CA ALA A 331 8.67 8.65 -23.98
C ALA A 331 8.21 9.97 -23.32
N CYS A 332 8.91 11.07 -23.60
CA CYS A 332 8.55 12.38 -23.10
C CYS A 332 7.70 13.15 -24.12
N SER A 333 6.62 13.77 -23.64
CA SER A 333 5.74 14.60 -24.48
C SER A 333 5.30 15.84 -23.72
N SER A 334 5.19 16.99 -24.41
CA SER A 334 4.69 18.24 -23.82
C SER A 334 3.24 18.16 -23.36
N ALA A 335 2.47 17.20 -23.88
CA ALA A 335 1.09 16.95 -23.48
C ALA A 335 0.97 16.26 -22.11
N GLN A 336 2.07 15.77 -21.52
CA GLN A 336 2.09 15.04 -20.26
C GLN A 336 3.03 15.74 -19.28
N ALA A 337 2.47 16.39 -18.26
CA ALA A 337 3.20 17.15 -17.25
C ALA A 337 4.20 16.28 -16.48
N GLY A 338 5.44 16.22 -16.98
CA GLY A 338 6.55 15.49 -16.38
C GLY A 338 6.49 13.96 -16.52
N ARG A 339 5.42 13.39 -17.04
CA ARG A 339 5.24 11.92 -17.04
C ARG A 339 5.85 11.30 -18.30
N GLY A 340 6.42 10.12 -18.14
CA GLY A 340 6.81 9.30 -19.28
C GLY A 340 5.60 8.51 -19.77
N ILE A 341 5.53 8.25 -21.07
CA ILE A 341 4.46 7.44 -21.66
C ILE A 341 5.00 6.13 -22.22
N PHE A 342 4.30 5.04 -21.90
CA PHE A 342 4.57 3.70 -22.38
C PHE A 342 3.43 3.28 -23.31
N CYS A 343 3.76 3.02 -24.58
CA CYS A 343 2.82 2.53 -25.57
C CYS A 343 2.28 1.15 -25.21
N ILE A 344 1.00 0.96 -25.49
CA ILE A 344 0.25 -0.29 -25.39
C ILE A 344 -0.10 -0.84 -26.78
N ASN A 345 0.12 -0.06 -27.84
CA ASN A 345 0.03 -0.52 -29.23
C ASN A 345 0.88 0.35 -30.17
N GLY A 346 1.08 -0.13 -31.41
CA GLY A 346 1.86 0.58 -32.43
C GLY A 346 1.20 1.87 -32.98
N ALA A 347 -0.07 2.15 -32.62
CA ALA A 347 -0.77 3.37 -33.03
C ALA A 347 -0.54 4.55 -32.06
N GLY A 348 0.21 4.35 -30.96
CA GLY A 348 0.53 5.40 -30.00
C GLY A 348 -0.42 5.50 -28.82
N SER A 349 -1.37 4.56 -28.64
CA SER A 349 -2.10 4.49 -27.36
C SER A 349 -1.12 4.11 -26.27
N SER A 350 -1.23 4.73 -25.11
CA SER A 350 -0.24 4.60 -24.03
C SER A 350 -0.87 4.75 -22.65
N PHE A 351 -0.15 4.32 -21.62
CA PHE A 351 -0.35 4.76 -20.25
C PHE A 351 0.81 5.66 -19.80
N ARG A 352 0.54 6.50 -18.81
CA ARG A 352 1.53 7.40 -18.19
C ARG A 352 2.19 6.71 -17.00
N SER A 353 3.46 7.02 -16.74
CA SER A 353 4.17 6.60 -15.54
C SER A 353 5.10 7.70 -15.02
N ARG A 354 5.38 7.67 -13.72
CA ARG A 354 6.27 8.60 -13.02
C ARG A 354 7.48 7.87 -12.47
N SER A 355 8.58 8.62 -12.37
CA SER A 355 9.87 8.17 -11.84
C SER A 355 10.14 8.71 -10.42
N HIS A 356 9.09 9.06 -9.66
CA HIS A 356 9.23 9.61 -8.33
C HIS A 356 9.89 8.61 -7.36
N PRO A 357 10.64 9.08 -6.36
CA PRO A 357 11.44 8.20 -5.52
C PRO A 357 10.60 7.60 -4.39
N ILE A 358 10.56 6.27 -4.27
CA ILE A 358 10.07 5.61 -3.06
C ILE A 358 11.22 5.44 -2.07
N MET A 359 11.05 6.05 -0.90
CA MET A 359 12.09 6.13 0.12
C MET A 359 12.00 4.96 1.12
N GLY A 360 13.15 4.56 1.65
CA GLY A 360 13.26 3.72 2.86
C GLY A 360 14.47 4.12 3.68
N ILE A 361 14.49 3.70 4.94
CA ILE A 361 15.55 4.03 5.89
C ILE A 361 15.92 2.74 6.63
N SER A 362 17.20 2.56 6.92
CA SER A 362 17.63 1.45 7.76
C SER A 362 17.02 1.55 9.16
N PRO A 363 16.43 0.47 9.70
CA PRO A 363 15.88 0.48 11.05
C PRO A 363 16.97 0.57 12.13
N THR A 364 18.21 0.20 11.79
CA THR A 364 19.35 0.13 12.72
C THR A 364 20.32 1.30 12.59
N ASP A 365 20.36 1.97 11.44
CA ASP A 365 21.21 3.15 11.21
C ASP A 365 20.43 4.30 10.53
N PRO A 366 20.09 5.37 11.25
CA PRO A 366 19.31 6.49 10.69
C PRO A 366 20.05 7.31 9.61
N SER A 367 21.35 7.06 9.39
CA SER A 367 22.12 7.66 8.30
C SER A 367 22.08 6.84 7.01
N HIS A 368 21.59 5.61 7.05
CA HIS A 368 21.43 4.76 5.88
C HIS A 368 20.03 4.94 5.28
N VAL A 369 19.98 5.49 4.07
CA VAL A 369 18.73 5.85 3.39
C VAL A 369 18.76 5.31 1.97
N TYR A 370 17.61 4.84 1.51
CA TYR A 370 17.43 4.11 0.27
C TYR A 370 16.38 4.78 -0.60
N MET A 371 16.53 4.64 -1.90
CA MET A 371 15.59 5.12 -2.90
C MET A 371 15.42 4.05 -3.98
N VAL A 372 14.18 3.77 -4.34
CA VAL A 372 13.85 3.06 -5.57
C VAL A 372 12.96 3.91 -6.47
N TYR A 373 13.14 3.82 -7.78
CA TYR A 373 12.34 4.53 -8.77
C TYR A 373 12.33 3.79 -10.11
N SER A 374 11.34 4.07 -10.96
CA SER A 374 11.37 3.64 -12.37
C SER A 374 12.22 4.62 -13.17
N GLY A 375 13.27 4.20 -13.86
CA GLY A 375 14.18 5.12 -14.56
C GLY A 375 14.75 4.53 -15.84
N GLY A 376 15.01 5.39 -16.83
CA GLY A 376 15.64 5.04 -18.10
C GLY A 376 17.16 5.19 -18.10
N ASP A 377 17.78 5.42 -16.94
CA ASP A 377 19.20 5.77 -16.79
C ASP A 377 20.14 4.72 -17.44
N LEU A 378 19.71 3.46 -17.48
CA LEU A 378 20.49 2.31 -17.94
C LEU A 378 19.84 1.61 -19.16
N GLU A 379 18.84 2.24 -19.77
CA GLU A 379 18.00 1.64 -20.80
C GLU A 379 18.23 2.22 -22.20
N SER A 380 17.65 1.53 -23.18
CA SER A 380 17.71 1.91 -24.59
C SER A 380 16.66 2.98 -24.96
N ALA A 381 16.90 3.69 -26.06
CA ALA A 381 15.97 4.69 -26.56
C ALA A 381 14.62 4.05 -26.93
N TYR A 382 13.55 4.77 -26.63
CA TYR A 382 12.17 4.33 -26.79
C TYR A 382 11.37 5.34 -27.61
N THR A 383 10.43 4.84 -28.42
CA THR A 383 9.51 5.67 -29.20
C THR A 383 8.08 5.20 -28.98
N CYS A 384 7.20 6.14 -28.63
CA CYS A 384 5.77 5.91 -28.52
C CYS A 384 5.01 6.96 -29.33
N GLY A 385 4.39 6.52 -30.44
CA GLY A 385 3.81 7.43 -31.42
C GLY A 385 4.88 8.36 -31.99
N SER A 386 4.69 9.69 -31.83
CA SER A 386 5.66 10.71 -32.23
C SER A 386 6.60 11.17 -31.09
N SER A 387 6.45 10.61 -29.88
CA SER A 387 7.25 10.98 -28.72
C SER A 387 8.41 10.01 -28.54
N THR A 388 9.55 10.51 -28.06
CA THR A 388 10.76 9.72 -27.81
C THR A 388 11.21 9.85 -26.35
N GLY A 389 11.94 8.86 -25.86
CA GLY A 389 12.50 8.82 -24.51
C GLY A 389 13.28 7.52 -24.34
N PHE A 390 13.09 6.84 -23.20
CA PHE A 390 13.83 5.62 -22.88
C PHE A 390 12.89 4.54 -22.36
N HIS A 391 13.26 3.28 -22.51
CA HIS A 391 12.65 2.20 -21.76
C HIS A 391 12.90 2.42 -20.24
N GLY A 392 12.11 1.80 -19.37
CA GLY A 392 12.20 2.03 -17.92
C GLY A 392 12.61 0.78 -17.17
N ASP A 393 13.61 0.89 -16.29
CA ASP A 393 14.03 -0.12 -15.33
C ASP A 393 13.60 0.24 -13.90
N THR A 394 13.59 -0.74 -12.99
CA THR A 394 13.54 -0.45 -11.56
C THR A 394 14.96 -0.23 -11.04
N LEU A 395 15.25 1.02 -10.65
CA LEU A 395 16.57 1.47 -10.25
C LEU A 395 16.62 1.77 -8.77
N PHE A 396 17.72 1.36 -8.14
CA PHE A 396 18.02 1.56 -6.73
C PHE A 396 19.21 2.49 -6.54
N ARG A 397 19.14 3.34 -5.53
CA ARG A 397 20.26 4.13 -5.01
C ARG A 397 20.26 4.10 -3.49
N ARG A 398 21.45 4.18 -2.89
CA ARG A 398 21.60 4.27 -1.43
C ARG A 398 22.58 5.36 -1.02
N SER A 399 22.36 5.85 0.18
CA SER A 399 23.26 6.72 0.94
C SER A 399 23.60 6.03 2.25
N THR A 400 24.86 6.13 2.70
CA THR A 400 25.32 5.66 4.02
C THR A 400 25.86 6.80 4.89
N ASP A 401 25.57 8.05 4.55
CA ASP A 401 26.08 9.25 5.24
C ASP A 401 24.98 10.29 5.52
N GLY A 402 23.74 9.82 5.67
CA GLY A 402 22.58 10.64 5.98
C GLY A 402 22.06 11.48 4.81
N GLY A 403 22.29 11.00 3.59
CA GLY A 403 21.80 11.56 2.34
C GLY A 403 22.82 12.44 1.62
N ALA A 404 24.02 12.66 2.18
CA ALA A 404 25.00 13.60 1.64
C ALA A 404 25.65 13.11 0.34
N THR A 405 25.83 11.79 0.20
CA THR A 405 26.26 11.17 -1.05
C THR A 405 25.42 9.94 -1.38
N TRP A 406 25.21 9.71 -2.68
CA TRP A 406 24.41 8.60 -3.18
C TRP A 406 25.20 7.79 -4.19
N THR A 407 24.94 6.48 -4.22
CA THR A 407 25.48 5.60 -5.26
C THR A 407 24.96 5.99 -6.65
N ALA A 408 25.70 5.60 -7.68
CA ALA A 408 25.17 5.51 -9.04
C ALA A 408 23.91 4.61 -9.08
N PRO A 409 23.00 4.80 -10.05
CA PRO A 409 21.82 3.94 -10.17
C PRO A 409 22.23 2.49 -10.42
N ALA A 410 21.61 1.58 -9.68
CA ALA A 410 21.77 0.14 -9.86
C ALA A 410 20.44 -0.47 -10.33
N LYS A 411 20.45 -1.19 -11.45
CA LYS A 411 19.30 -1.97 -11.94
C LYS A 411 19.04 -3.15 -11.00
N ILE A 412 17.80 -3.29 -10.51
CA ILE A 412 17.40 -4.45 -9.69
C ILE A 412 16.70 -5.52 -10.52
N ASN A 413 16.04 -5.13 -11.61
CA ASN A 413 15.37 -6.06 -12.51
C ASN A 413 16.36 -6.83 -13.43
N THR A 414 16.00 -8.03 -13.87
CA THR A 414 16.89 -9.04 -14.49
C THR A 414 16.53 -9.38 -15.94
N ASP A 415 16.08 -8.39 -16.69
CA ASP A 415 15.68 -8.50 -18.09
C ASP A 415 16.71 -7.89 -19.07
N PRO A 416 16.69 -8.33 -20.34
CA PRO A 416 17.40 -7.65 -21.42
C PRO A 416 16.87 -6.23 -21.64
N GLN A 417 17.69 -5.35 -22.22
CA GLN A 417 17.25 -4.02 -22.61
C GLN A 417 16.03 -4.04 -23.53
N GLY A 418 15.22 -2.99 -23.46
CA GLY A 418 14.02 -2.82 -24.30
C GLY A 418 12.71 -3.31 -23.66
N LYS A 419 12.72 -3.57 -22.35
CA LYS A 419 11.53 -3.88 -21.55
C LYS A 419 11.21 -2.71 -20.61
N ASP A 420 10.01 -2.75 -20.03
CA ASP A 420 9.52 -1.64 -19.23
C ASP A 420 9.02 -2.11 -17.86
N GLN A 421 9.56 -1.47 -16.82
CA GLN A 421 9.24 -1.65 -15.43
C GLN A 421 8.83 -0.32 -14.80
N TYR A 422 7.77 -0.35 -14.01
CA TYR A 422 7.15 0.85 -13.47
C TYR A 422 6.45 0.61 -12.13
N TYR A 423 6.15 1.73 -11.45
CA TYR A 423 5.52 1.78 -10.13
C TYR A 423 6.19 0.88 -9.08
N PRO A 424 7.52 0.99 -8.91
CA PRO A 424 8.16 0.25 -7.84
C PRO A 424 7.70 0.80 -6.48
N TRP A 425 7.66 -0.08 -5.50
CA TRP A 425 7.49 0.28 -4.09
C TRP A 425 8.45 -0.52 -3.22
N MET A 426 8.81 0.03 -2.06
CA MET A 426 9.79 -0.58 -1.16
C MET A 426 9.31 -0.57 0.29
N SER A 427 9.66 -1.64 1.00
CA SER A 427 9.56 -1.74 2.46
C SER A 427 10.88 -2.25 3.05
N VAL A 428 11.25 -1.75 4.22
CA VAL A 428 12.46 -2.17 4.94
C VAL A 428 12.04 -2.82 6.24
N LEU A 429 12.32 -4.11 6.38
CA LEU A 429 11.97 -4.89 7.56
C LEU A 429 12.88 -4.53 8.75
N PRO A 430 12.44 -4.76 10.00
CA PRO A 430 13.24 -4.50 11.20
C PRO A 430 14.63 -5.16 11.25
N ASN A 431 14.82 -6.26 10.51
CA ASN A 431 16.11 -6.95 10.38
C ASN A 431 17.05 -6.33 9.32
N GLY A 432 16.64 -5.23 8.67
CA GLY A 432 17.40 -4.55 7.61
C GLY A 432 17.18 -5.12 6.21
N GLN A 433 16.38 -6.17 6.04
CA GLN A 433 16.05 -6.72 4.73
C GLN A 433 15.17 -5.72 3.96
N ILE A 434 15.57 -5.42 2.73
CA ILE A 434 14.84 -4.52 1.84
C ILE A 434 14.02 -5.35 0.86
N TRP A 435 12.73 -5.08 0.75
CA TRP A 435 11.85 -5.69 -0.25
C TRP A 435 11.38 -4.63 -1.23
N VAL A 436 11.42 -4.97 -2.52
CA VAL A 436 10.95 -4.11 -3.61
C VAL A 436 10.03 -4.92 -4.51
N GLY A 437 8.91 -4.31 -4.93
CA GLY A 437 8.01 -4.86 -5.93
C GLY A 437 7.64 -3.85 -6.99
N TRP A 438 7.36 -4.29 -8.21
CA TRP A 438 7.08 -3.44 -9.38
C TRP A 438 6.23 -4.16 -10.43
N ASN A 439 5.65 -3.39 -11.35
CA ASN A 439 5.05 -3.95 -12.57
C ASN A 439 6.08 -4.09 -13.66
N ASP A 440 5.97 -5.18 -14.41
CA ASP A 440 6.98 -5.60 -15.38
C ASP A 440 6.33 -6.13 -16.66
N ARG A 441 6.78 -5.64 -17.82
CA ARG A 441 6.32 -6.08 -19.15
C ARG A 441 7.26 -7.08 -19.82
N ARG A 442 8.30 -7.59 -19.14
CA ARG A 442 9.33 -8.46 -19.76
C ARG A 442 8.75 -9.70 -20.44
N ASP A 443 7.68 -10.26 -19.88
CA ASP A 443 7.06 -11.50 -20.35
C ASP A 443 6.13 -11.30 -21.56
N ASP A 444 5.84 -10.07 -21.96
CA ASP A 444 5.02 -9.80 -23.14
C ASP A 444 5.88 -9.34 -24.32
N ALA A 445 5.79 -10.09 -25.42
CA ALA A 445 6.48 -9.75 -26.66
C ALA A 445 5.93 -8.45 -27.29
N ASN A 446 4.70 -8.06 -26.97
CA ASN A 446 4.06 -6.87 -27.52
C ASN A 446 4.18 -5.64 -26.61
N ASN A 447 4.84 -5.76 -25.44
CA ASN A 447 4.90 -4.71 -24.42
C ASN A 447 3.50 -4.12 -24.09
N PHE A 448 2.47 -4.95 -24.07
CA PHE A 448 1.11 -4.60 -23.69
C PHE A 448 0.81 -5.07 -22.27
N LEU A 449 1.02 -6.35 -21.99
CA LEU A 449 0.68 -6.99 -20.73
C LEU A 449 1.79 -6.79 -19.69
N SER A 450 1.39 -6.68 -18.42
CA SER A 450 2.31 -6.59 -17.28
C SER A 450 1.99 -7.60 -16.18
N LYS A 451 2.98 -7.91 -15.34
CA LYS A 451 2.81 -8.67 -14.10
C LYS A 451 3.51 -7.98 -12.94
N TRP A 452 3.08 -8.27 -11.72
CA TRP A 452 3.80 -7.86 -10.51
C TRP A 452 4.99 -8.80 -10.23
N TYR A 453 6.15 -8.20 -10.04
CA TYR A 453 7.42 -8.85 -9.70
C TYR A 453 7.96 -8.32 -8.39
N GLN A 454 8.81 -9.11 -7.72
CA GLN A 454 9.47 -8.70 -6.49
C GLN A 454 10.94 -9.17 -6.42
N ALA A 455 11.74 -8.48 -5.62
CA ALA A 455 13.08 -8.86 -5.22
C ALA A 455 13.38 -8.36 -3.80
N HIS A 456 14.40 -8.92 -3.16
CA HIS A 456 14.86 -8.45 -1.86
C HIS A 456 16.38 -8.34 -1.77
N SER A 457 16.85 -7.57 -0.81
CA SER A 457 18.27 -7.45 -0.48
C SER A 457 18.51 -7.66 1.02
N ASN A 458 19.59 -8.38 1.33
CA ASN A 458 20.04 -8.64 2.71
C ASN A 458 21.31 -7.86 3.07
N ASP A 459 21.80 -7.00 2.17
CA ASP A 459 23.08 -6.29 2.29
C ASP A 459 22.92 -4.81 1.88
N GLU A 460 21.81 -4.21 2.29
CA GLU A 460 21.50 -2.79 2.07
C GLU A 460 21.48 -2.37 0.59
N GLY A 461 21.05 -3.27 -0.28
CA GLY A 461 20.92 -3.06 -1.72
C GLY A 461 22.21 -3.21 -2.52
N ALA A 462 23.28 -3.76 -1.93
CA ALA A 462 24.51 -4.08 -2.66
C ALA A 462 24.32 -5.27 -3.60
N THR A 463 23.54 -6.26 -3.19
CA THR A 463 23.06 -7.37 -4.03
C THR A 463 21.57 -7.60 -3.84
N TRP A 464 20.93 -8.16 -4.88
CA TRP A 464 19.50 -8.45 -4.91
C TRP A 464 19.31 -9.94 -5.15
N LEU A 465 18.58 -10.59 -4.25
CA LEU A 465 18.34 -12.03 -4.24
C LEU A 465 16.89 -12.33 -4.63
N ASP A 466 16.76 -13.43 -5.35
CA ASP A 466 15.53 -14.13 -5.68
C ASP A 466 15.14 -15.04 -4.50
N ILE A 467 13.84 -15.18 -4.23
CA ILE A 467 13.30 -16.00 -3.15
C ILE A 467 12.82 -17.33 -3.73
N ASN A 468 13.65 -18.07 -4.49
CA ASN A 468 13.39 -19.47 -4.86
C ASN A 468 14.65 -20.21 -5.35
N ASN A 469 15.86 -19.84 -4.87
CA ASN A 469 17.13 -20.53 -5.17
C ASN A 469 17.50 -20.68 -6.68
N ALA A 470 17.00 -19.81 -7.55
CA ALA A 470 17.52 -19.58 -8.91
C ALA A 470 17.80 -18.07 -9.08
N PRO A 471 18.68 -17.61 -10.01
CA PRO A 471 18.98 -16.19 -10.11
C PRO A 471 17.93 -15.43 -10.96
N GLY A 472 17.18 -14.51 -10.34
CA GLY A 472 16.73 -13.25 -10.95
C GLY A 472 15.21 -13.03 -11.05
N ASN A 473 14.60 -12.51 -9.97
CA ASN A 473 13.25 -11.94 -9.83
C ASN A 473 12.06 -12.90 -9.93
N ASP A 474 11.22 -12.88 -8.88
CA ASP A 474 10.03 -13.71 -8.80
C ASP A 474 8.83 -13.01 -9.44
N VAL A 475 8.18 -13.68 -10.39
CA VAL A 475 6.82 -13.37 -10.81
C VAL A 475 5.90 -13.73 -9.65
N VAL A 476 5.25 -12.74 -9.05
CA VAL A 476 4.32 -12.98 -7.94
C VAL A 476 2.87 -13.03 -8.44
N ALA A 477 2.53 -12.20 -9.42
CA ALA A 477 1.19 -12.21 -10.00
C ALA A 477 0.96 -13.44 -10.89
N ASP A 478 -0.13 -14.17 -10.64
CA ASP A 478 -0.53 -15.30 -11.47
C ASP A 478 -1.13 -14.89 -12.82
N VAL A 479 -1.67 -13.68 -12.92
CA VAL A 479 -2.32 -13.16 -14.14
C VAL A 479 -1.63 -11.91 -14.69
N GLN A 480 -1.71 -11.79 -16.02
CA GLN A 480 -1.28 -10.63 -16.77
C GLN A 480 -2.35 -9.53 -16.76
N THR A 481 -1.94 -8.32 -16.39
CA THR A 481 -2.79 -7.13 -16.39
C THR A 481 -2.73 -6.41 -17.73
N GLN A 482 -3.90 -6.04 -18.25
CA GLN A 482 -4.09 -5.18 -19.43
C GLN A 482 -4.21 -3.72 -19.00
N PRO A 483 -3.16 -2.91 -19.21
CA PRO A 483 -3.23 -1.50 -18.86
C PRO A 483 -4.21 -0.75 -19.76
N SER A 484 -5.07 0.08 -19.14
CA SER A 484 -5.84 1.12 -19.83
C SER A 484 -4.96 2.37 -20.04
N THR A 485 -5.51 3.45 -20.60
CA THR A 485 -4.77 4.72 -20.70
C THR A 485 -4.42 5.34 -19.36
N PHE A 486 -5.16 5.00 -18.30
CA PHE A 486 -4.83 5.37 -16.92
C PHE A 486 -5.00 4.17 -15.97
N ILE A 487 -3.90 3.83 -15.30
CA ILE A 487 -3.81 2.70 -14.36
C ILE A 487 -3.35 3.18 -12.97
N GLY A 488 -3.52 4.47 -12.67
CA GLY A 488 -2.94 5.12 -11.50
C GLY A 488 -1.55 5.67 -11.76
N ASP A 489 -0.90 6.09 -10.68
CA ASP A 489 0.45 6.64 -10.69
C ASP A 489 1.43 5.95 -9.73
N TYR A 490 0.94 5.06 -8.86
CA TYR A 490 1.73 4.28 -7.92
C TYR A 490 0.97 3.03 -7.47
N HIS A 491 1.73 2.01 -7.10
CA HIS A 491 1.27 0.78 -6.46
C HIS A 491 1.97 0.63 -5.10
N GLY A 492 1.60 -0.36 -4.29
CA GLY A 492 2.08 -0.49 -2.91
C GLY A 492 2.76 -1.83 -2.63
N LEU A 493 3.68 -1.82 -1.67
CA LEU A 493 4.22 -3.03 -1.05
C LEU A 493 4.40 -2.79 0.45
N GLY A 494 3.78 -3.66 1.26
CA GLY A 494 3.90 -3.66 2.71
C GLY A 494 4.61 -4.93 3.15
N ALA A 495 5.53 -4.83 4.10
CA ALA A 495 6.23 -5.98 4.65
C ALA A 495 6.29 -5.90 6.18
N SER A 496 6.08 -7.03 6.86
CA SER A 496 6.23 -7.13 8.32
C SER A 496 6.92 -8.43 8.72
N GLY A 497 7.60 -8.44 9.86
CA GLY A 497 8.29 -9.62 10.41
C GLY A 497 9.82 -9.51 10.36
N ASN A 498 10.51 -10.54 10.86
CA ASN A 498 11.97 -10.53 11.07
C ASN A 498 12.72 -11.51 10.13
N GLY A 499 12.52 -11.37 8.81
CA GLY A 499 13.24 -12.17 7.79
C GLY A 499 12.57 -13.44 7.32
N VAL A 500 11.40 -13.78 7.87
CA VAL A 500 10.41 -14.72 7.31
C VAL A 500 9.05 -13.99 7.25
N GLY A 501 9.11 -12.75 6.77
CA GLY A 501 8.04 -11.77 6.89
C GLY A 501 6.86 -12.03 5.96
N ASN A 502 5.71 -11.45 6.30
CA ASN A 502 4.59 -11.34 5.38
C ASN A 502 4.86 -10.15 4.44
N VAL A 503 5.01 -10.42 3.14
CA VAL A 503 5.26 -9.41 2.10
C VAL A 503 4.05 -9.36 1.19
N LEU A 504 3.39 -8.21 1.13
CA LEU A 504 2.13 -8.02 0.43
C LEU A 504 2.32 -6.93 -0.62
N GLY A 505 2.31 -7.34 -1.89
CA GLY A 505 2.14 -6.41 -3.00
C GLY A 505 0.68 -6.05 -3.19
N MET A 506 0.39 -4.82 -3.58
CA MET A 506 -0.94 -4.36 -3.96
C MET A 506 -0.82 -3.57 -5.26
N TRP A 507 -1.41 -4.08 -6.34
CA TRP A 507 -1.22 -3.58 -7.70
C TRP A 507 -2.55 -3.44 -8.45
N PHE A 508 -2.54 -2.62 -9.50
CA PHE A 508 -3.63 -2.56 -10.46
C PHE A 508 -3.81 -3.92 -11.14
N ASP A 509 -5.05 -4.38 -11.17
CA ASP A 509 -5.45 -5.56 -11.92
C ASP A 509 -6.64 -5.24 -12.82
N SER A 510 -6.59 -5.73 -14.06
CA SER A 510 -7.62 -5.54 -15.07
C SER A 510 -8.65 -6.68 -15.10
N ARG A 511 -8.50 -7.67 -14.21
CA ARG A 511 -9.43 -8.79 -13.97
C ARG A 511 -10.69 -8.40 -13.24
#